data_AF-G0V7N3-F1
#
_entry.id   AF-G0V7N3-F1
#
_cell.length_a   1.000
_cell.length_b   1.000
_cell.length_c   1.000
_cell.angle_alpha   90.00
_cell.angle_beta   90.00
_cell.angle_gamma   90.00
#
_symmetry.space_group_name_H-M   'P 1'
#
loop_
_entity.id
_entity.type
_entity.pdbx_description
1 polymer ?
#
loop_
_entity_poly.entity_id
_entity_poly.type
_entity_poly.pdbx_seq_one_letter_code
_entity_poly.pdbx_strand_id
1 'polypeptide(L)'
;MSEMNVETIDIPIDNDMDEPQEVAAEETYGVDTTADIEDTSLQPTLSVDIVGKIARNDPEYMETSDDALVATAFATELFIKTLTNESLLMADFHPTNNAMNGQSSENNDGTNNDDSNTLTYDNLSYCVKKKGNFQFLGDLIPMTKNLKDLVQENKVRYTTALPQGQLLGN
;
A
#
# COMPACT_ATOMS: atom_id res chain seq x y z
N MET A 1 -24.55 70.87 -47.74
CA MET A 1 -23.51 69.87 -47.39
C MET A 1 -24.06 68.52 -47.77
N SER A 2 -23.23 67.74 -48.44
CA SER A 2 -23.55 66.62 -49.33
C SER A 2 -24.39 65.52 -48.68
N GLU A 3 -25.50 65.18 -49.34
CA GLU A 3 -26.28 63.96 -49.06
C GLU A 3 -25.49 62.76 -49.63
N MET A 4 -25.12 61.83 -48.75
CA MET A 4 -24.32 60.66 -49.10
C MET A 4 -25.29 59.53 -49.45
N ASN A 5 -25.36 59.20 -50.74
CA ASN A 5 -26.13 58.08 -51.29
C ASN A 5 -25.52 56.77 -50.76
N VAL A 6 -26.28 56.00 -49.99
CA VAL A 6 -25.89 54.63 -49.59
C VAL A 6 -26.52 53.67 -50.58
N GLU A 7 -25.72 53.22 -51.55
CA GLU A 7 -26.07 52.12 -52.44
C GLU A 7 -26.04 50.82 -51.62
N THR A 8 -27.21 50.19 -51.48
CA THR A 8 -27.38 48.86 -50.91
C THR A 8 -26.76 47.84 -51.85
N ILE A 9 -25.66 47.22 -51.45
CA ILE A 9 -25.04 46.11 -52.16
C ILE A 9 -25.80 44.84 -51.75
N ASP A 10 -26.58 44.29 -52.68
CA ASP A 10 -27.18 42.95 -52.57
C ASP A 10 -26.08 41.90 -52.63
N ILE A 11 -25.72 41.33 -51.48
CA ILE A 11 -24.85 40.17 -51.40
C ILE A 11 -25.73 38.92 -51.56
N PRO A 12 -25.53 38.09 -52.60
CA PRO A 12 -26.28 36.85 -52.73
C PRO A 12 -25.93 35.91 -51.56
N ILE A 13 -26.96 35.52 -50.82
CA ILE A 13 -26.90 34.46 -49.81
C ILE A 13 -26.93 33.14 -50.60
N ASP A 14 -25.76 32.57 -50.86
CA ASP A 14 -25.66 31.17 -51.29
C ASP A 14 -26.06 30.28 -50.11
N ASN A 15 -27.32 29.86 -50.13
CA ASN A 15 -27.87 28.80 -49.31
C ASN A 15 -27.37 27.45 -49.84
N ASP A 16 -26.13 27.10 -49.53
CA ASP A 16 -25.64 25.72 -49.59
C ASP A 16 -25.04 25.36 -48.22
N MET A 17 -25.90 25.35 -47.20
CA MET A 17 -25.64 24.53 -46.01
C MET A 17 -26.01 23.10 -46.38
N ASP A 18 -25.00 22.36 -46.86
CA ASP A 18 -25.00 20.91 -46.83
C ASP A 18 -25.29 20.46 -45.40
N GLU A 19 -26.48 19.91 -45.23
CA GLU A 19 -26.92 19.17 -44.06
C GLU A 19 -25.93 18.01 -43.87
N PRO A 20 -25.23 17.89 -42.71
CA PRO A 20 -24.40 16.72 -42.48
C PRO A 20 -25.34 15.52 -42.34
N GLN A 21 -25.38 14.70 -43.40
CA GLN A 21 -26.02 13.40 -43.36
C GLN A 21 -25.41 12.58 -42.23
N GLU A 22 -26.29 12.17 -41.31
CA GLU A 22 -26.04 11.26 -40.21
C GLU A 22 -25.55 9.91 -40.79
N VAL A 23 -24.24 9.78 -40.96
CA VAL A 23 -23.61 8.50 -41.26
C VAL A 23 -23.65 7.65 -39.99
N ALA A 24 -24.68 6.83 -39.89
CA ALA A 24 -24.72 5.67 -39.01
C ALA A 24 -23.61 4.70 -39.44
N ALA A 25 -22.38 4.97 -39.01
CA ALA A 25 -21.32 3.98 -38.96
C ALA A 25 -21.47 3.22 -37.64
N GLU A 26 -22.23 2.12 -37.68
CA GLU A 26 -22.00 1.03 -36.74
C GLU A 26 -20.58 0.49 -36.99
N GLU A 27 -19.58 1.09 -36.35
CA GLU A 27 -18.34 0.39 -36.07
C GLU A 27 -18.64 -0.62 -34.96
N THR A 28 -19.22 -1.74 -35.34
CA THR A 28 -18.99 -3.01 -34.65
C THR A 28 -17.48 -3.23 -34.64
N TYR A 29 -16.84 -2.84 -33.54
CA TYR A 29 -15.55 -3.41 -33.16
C TYR A 29 -15.78 -4.90 -32.94
N GLY A 30 -15.61 -5.67 -34.01
CA GLY A 30 -15.30 -7.08 -33.91
C GLY A 30 -14.00 -7.18 -33.13
N VAL A 31 -14.12 -7.45 -31.83
CA VAL A 31 -13.01 -7.99 -31.04
C VAL A 31 -12.79 -9.39 -31.58
N ASP A 32 -11.97 -9.44 -32.63
CA ASP A 32 -11.46 -10.68 -33.21
C ASP A 32 -10.73 -11.44 -32.10
N THR A 33 -11.30 -12.60 -31.78
CA THR A 33 -10.90 -13.44 -30.65
C THR A 33 -9.71 -14.29 -31.06
N THR A 34 -8.58 -13.68 -31.42
CA THR A 34 -7.29 -14.38 -31.55
C THR A 34 -6.14 -13.44 -31.24
N ALA A 35 -5.92 -13.18 -29.96
CA ALA A 35 -4.65 -12.67 -29.47
C ALA A 35 -4.27 -13.46 -28.21
N ASP A 36 -3.77 -14.68 -28.41
CA ASP A 36 -2.96 -15.41 -27.43
C ASP A 36 -1.60 -14.70 -27.28
N ILE A 37 -1.64 -13.44 -26.85
CA ILE A 37 -0.52 -12.82 -26.17
C ILE A 37 -0.84 -13.02 -24.70
N GLU A 38 -0.33 -14.12 -24.12
CA GLU A 38 -0.27 -14.30 -22.68
C GLU A 38 0.64 -13.21 -22.08
N ASP A 39 0.14 -11.98 -22.03
CA ASP A 39 0.72 -10.92 -21.23
C ASP A 39 0.33 -11.17 -19.77
N THR A 40 0.97 -12.18 -19.20
CA THR A 40 0.91 -12.53 -17.78
C THR A 40 1.31 -11.36 -16.86
N SER A 41 1.80 -10.24 -17.40
CA SER A 41 2.14 -9.03 -16.63
C SER A 41 0.94 -8.21 -16.16
N LEU A 42 -0.24 -8.38 -16.79
CA LEU A 42 -1.46 -7.63 -16.46
C LEU A 42 -2.39 -8.38 -15.49
N GLN A 43 -1.92 -9.47 -14.86
CA GLN A 43 -2.68 -10.20 -13.86
C GLN A 43 -2.01 -10.11 -12.50
N PRO A 44 -2.78 -10.02 -11.39
CA PRO A 44 -2.21 -10.08 -10.06
C PRO A 44 -1.58 -11.48 -9.85
N THR A 45 -0.39 -11.51 -9.25
CA THR A 45 0.25 -12.74 -8.75
C THR A 45 -0.59 -13.38 -7.65
N LEU A 46 -1.28 -12.58 -6.84
CA LEU A 46 -2.25 -13.05 -5.85
C LEU A 46 -3.50 -13.57 -6.58
N SER A 47 -3.77 -14.86 -6.41
CA SER A 47 -4.94 -15.52 -7.01
C SER A 47 -6.26 -14.88 -6.55
N VAL A 48 -7.11 -14.56 -7.53
CA VAL A 48 -8.45 -14.00 -7.33
C VAL A 48 -9.35 -14.93 -6.50
N ASP A 49 -9.17 -16.25 -6.62
CA ASP A 49 -9.92 -17.23 -5.81
C ASP A 49 -9.60 -17.12 -4.32
N ILE A 50 -8.36 -16.80 -3.97
CA ILE A 50 -7.94 -16.59 -2.59
C ILE A 50 -8.60 -15.32 -2.06
N VAL A 51 -8.57 -14.24 -2.84
CA VAL A 51 -9.23 -12.97 -2.49
C VAL A 51 -10.72 -13.17 -2.29
N GLY A 52 -11.40 -13.90 -3.18
CA GLY A 52 -12.81 -14.23 -3.05
C GLY A 52 -13.12 -15.13 -1.84
N LYS A 53 -12.21 -16.02 -1.43
CA LYS A 53 -12.36 -16.79 -0.17
C LYS A 53 -12.21 -15.91 1.06
N ILE A 54 -11.27 -14.97 1.04
CA ILE A 54 -11.05 -14.03 2.15
C ILE A 54 -12.25 -13.09 2.29
N ALA A 55 -12.75 -12.54 1.18
CA ALA A 55 -13.89 -11.63 1.18
C ALA A 55 -15.15 -12.28 1.78
N ARG A 56 -15.42 -13.55 1.45
CA ARG A 56 -16.57 -14.31 1.98
C ARG A 56 -16.50 -14.61 3.49
N ASN A 57 -15.34 -14.41 4.13
CA ASN A 57 -15.22 -14.55 5.58
C ASN A 57 -15.65 -13.29 6.34
N ASP A 58 -15.97 -12.20 5.64
CA ASP A 58 -16.50 -10.99 6.24
C ASP A 58 -17.93 -11.24 6.78
N PRO A 59 -18.22 -10.91 8.06
CA PRO A 59 -19.57 -11.06 8.63
C PRO A 59 -20.66 -10.28 7.87
N GLU A 60 -20.29 -9.23 7.13
CA GLU A 60 -21.22 -8.42 6.33
C GLU A 60 -20.92 -8.53 4.82
N TYR A 61 -20.42 -9.69 4.36
CA TYR A 61 -20.09 -9.90 2.95
C TYR A 61 -21.30 -9.67 2.02
N MET A 62 -21.08 -8.86 0.98
CA MET A 62 -22.00 -8.69 -0.15
C MET A 62 -21.38 -9.29 -1.42
N GLU A 63 -22.24 -9.76 -2.33
CA GLU A 63 -21.77 -10.23 -3.64
C GLU A 63 -20.91 -9.17 -4.33
N THR A 64 -19.68 -9.55 -4.63
CA THR A 64 -18.65 -8.68 -5.20
C THR A 64 -18.43 -9.05 -6.66
N SER A 65 -18.34 -8.07 -7.55
CA SER A 65 -18.06 -8.32 -8.98
C SER A 65 -16.65 -8.86 -9.20
N ASP A 66 -16.45 -9.59 -10.30
CA ASP A 66 -15.14 -10.15 -10.66
C ASP A 66 -14.06 -9.06 -10.79
N ASP A 67 -14.40 -7.92 -11.40
CA ASP A 67 -13.50 -6.76 -11.51
C ASP A 67 -13.07 -6.22 -10.15
N ALA A 68 -13.98 -6.20 -9.16
CA ALA A 68 -13.67 -5.75 -7.81
C ALA A 68 -12.76 -6.73 -7.07
N LEU A 69 -12.91 -8.04 -7.30
CA LEU A 69 -11.99 -9.05 -6.76
C LEU A 69 -10.59 -8.93 -7.38
N VAL A 70 -10.49 -8.70 -8.69
CA VAL A 70 -9.23 -8.46 -9.40
C VAL A 70 -8.56 -7.18 -8.90
N ALA A 71 -9.30 -6.08 -8.77
CA ALA A 71 -8.78 -4.82 -8.25
C ALA A 71 -8.27 -4.97 -6.80
N THR A 72 -8.98 -5.75 -5.98
CA THR A 72 -8.57 -6.05 -4.60
C THR A 72 -7.29 -6.89 -4.56
N ALA A 73 -7.11 -7.83 -5.48
CA ALA A 73 -5.87 -8.59 -5.62
C ALA A 73 -4.67 -7.67 -5.90
N PHE A 74 -4.80 -6.77 -6.88
CA PHE A 74 -3.77 -5.75 -7.15
C PHE A 74 -3.51 -4.85 -5.94
N ALA A 75 -4.57 -4.32 -5.34
CA ALA A 75 -4.46 -3.45 -4.18
C ALA A 75 -3.72 -4.13 -3.01
N THR A 76 -3.96 -5.42 -2.80
CA THR A 76 -3.28 -6.22 -1.76
C THR A 76 -1.78 -6.36 -2.03
N GLU A 77 -1.40 -6.62 -3.29
CA GLU A 77 0.02 -6.67 -3.64
C GLU A 77 0.72 -5.33 -3.51
N LEU A 78 0.09 -4.27 -4.02
CA LEU A 78 0.62 -2.91 -3.89
C LEU A 78 0.76 -2.56 -2.41
N PHE A 79 -0.23 -2.91 -1.59
CA PHE A 79 -0.18 -2.72 -0.15
C PHE A 79 1.03 -3.41 0.50
N ILE A 80 1.27 -4.69 0.20
CA ILE A 80 2.42 -5.44 0.75
C ILE A 80 3.74 -4.80 0.31
N LYS A 81 3.86 -4.42 -0.97
CA LYS A 81 5.05 -3.75 -1.53
C LYS A 81 5.29 -2.41 -0.84
N THR A 82 4.25 -1.59 -0.69
CA THR A 82 4.32 -0.29 -0.01
C THR A 82 4.66 -0.44 1.47
N LEU A 83 4.03 -1.36 2.18
CA LEU A 83 4.31 -1.62 3.60
C LEU A 83 5.76 -2.04 3.81
N THR A 84 6.25 -2.96 2.98
CA THR A 84 7.63 -3.45 3.05
C THR A 84 8.61 -2.32 2.78
N ASN A 85 8.39 -1.53 1.73
CA ASN A 85 9.26 -0.41 1.37
C ASN A 85 9.28 0.69 2.45
N GLU A 86 8.12 1.09 2.96
CA GLU A 86 8.03 2.08 4.04
C GLU A 86 8.68 1.59 5.33
N SER A 87 8.60 0.29 5.62
CA SER A 87 9.23 -0.28 6.80
C SER A 87 10.76 -0.38 6.66
N LEU A 88 11.27 -0.68 5.46
CA LEU A 88 12.70 -0.65 5.15
C LEU A 88 13.27 0.77 5.24
N LEU A 89 12.56 1.77 4.72
CA LEU A 89 12.95 3.18 4.88
C LEU A 89 13.08 3.56 6.36
N MET A 90 12.20 3.04 7.24
CA MET A 90 12.32 3.29 8.68
C MET A 90 13.50 2.55 9.32
N ALA A 91 14.00 1.47 8.71
CA ALA A 91 15.21 0.78 9.16
C ALA A 91 16.45 1.65 8.99
N ASP A 92 16.56 2.35 7.87
CA ASP A 92 17.67 3.28 7.58
C ASP A 92 17.76 4.44 8.57
N PHE A 93 16.60 4.90 9.07
CA PHE A 93 16.53 6.02 10.02
C PHE A 93 16.51 5.58 11.49
N HIS A 94 16.52 4.29 11.81
CA HIS A 94 16.44 3.85 13.20
C HIS A 94 17.78 4.07 13.92
N PRO A 95 17.87 5.01 14.88
CA PRO A 95 19.15 5.44 15.45
C PRO A 95 19.83 4.38 16.32
N THR A 96 19.15 3.29 16.69
CA THR A 96 19.74 2.26 17.57
C THR A 96 20.62 1.25 16.85
N ASN A 97 20.46 1.04 15.53
CA ASN A 97 21.30 0.07 14.81
C ASN A 97 22.70 0.63 14.51
N ASN A 98 22.82 1.95 14.33
CA ASN A 98 24.11 2.60 14.11
C ASN A 98 24.79 3.14 15.39
N ALA A 99 24.07 3.28 16.51
CA ALA A 99 24.65 3.86 17.73
C ALA A 99 25.36 2.84 18.66
N MET A 100 25.17 1.53 18.46
CA MET A 100 25.79 0.49 19.31
C MET A 100 26.85 -0.38 18.62
N ASN A 101 27.16 -0.13 17.34
CA ASN A 101 28.26 -0.81 16.63
C ASN A 101 29.38 0.17 16.21
N GLY A 102 29.50 1.29 16.94
CA GLY A 102 30.59 2.28 16.80
C GLY A 102 31.91 1.87 17.46
N GLN A 103 32.14 0.57 17.70
CA GLN A 103 33.48 0.05 17.92
C GLN A 103 33.97 -0.56 16.60
N SER A 104 34.63 0.31 15.83
CA SER A 104 35.60 -0.03 14.80
C SER A 104 36.46 -1.23 15.20
N SER A 105 36.11 -2.41 14.70
CA SER A 105 36.99 -3.57 14.71
C SER A 105 37.92 -3.46 13.50
N GLU A 106 39.10 -2.85 13.71
CA GLU A 106 40.20 -2.77 12.74
C GLU A 106 40.88 -4.13 12.49
N ASN A 107 40.11 -5.21 12.27
CA ASN A 107 40.66 -6.49 11.87
C ASN A 107 39.91 -7.02 10.65
N ASN A 108 40.57 -6.86 9.50
CA ASN A 108 40.23 -7.46 8.21
C ASN A 108 40.07 -8.98 8.31
N ASP A 109 38.87 -9.48 8.06
CA ASP A 109 38.68 -10.72 7.31
C ASP A 109 37.62 -10.48 6.23
N GLY A 110 37.95 -10.82 4.99
CA GLY A 110 37.34 -10.33 3.75
C GLY A 110 35.98 -10.93 3.39
N THR A 111 35.06 -11.04 4.34
CA THR A 111 33.68 -11.46 4.14
C THR A 111 32.83 -10.84 5.22
N ASN A 112 31.99 -9.85 4.87
CA ASN A 112 30.69 -9.48 5.50
C ASN A 112 30.39 -8.01 5.15
N ASN A 113 29.84 -7.77 3.95
CA ASN A 113 29.07 -6.56 3.70
C ASN A 113 27.74 -6.71 4.48
N ASP A 114 27.77 -6.42 5.77
CA ASP A 114 26.56 -6.36 6.60
C ASP A 114 25.92 -4.97 6.49
N ASP A 115 25.76 -4.51 5.24
CA ASP A 115 24.78 -3.50 4.84
C ASP A 115 23.40 -4.18 4.87
N SER A 116 23.01 -4.74 6.02
CA SER A 116 21.81 -5.56 6.11
C SER A 116 20.59 -4.66 6.00
N ASN A 117 20.15 -4.46 4.76
CA ASN A 117 18.81 -4.04 4.36
C ASN A 117 17.79 -5.15 4.73
N THR A 118 17.88 -5.64 5.96
CA THR A 118 17.09 -6.71 6.54
C THR A 118 15.97 -6.06 7.32
N LEU A 119 14.74 -6.31 6.89
CA LEU A 119 13.57 -5.82 7.59
C LEU A 119 13.42 -6.55 8.93
N THR A 120 13.51 -5.81 10.04
CA THR A 120 13.23 -6.35 11.38
C THR A 120 11.81 -6.03 11.83
N TYR A 121 11.32 -6.78 12.83
CA TYR A 121 10.01 -6.52 13.43
C TYR A 121 9.92 -5.12 14.06
N ASP A 122 11.02 -4.62 14.62
CA ASP A 122 11.07 -3.29 15.22
C ASP A 122 10.84 -2.20 14.16
N ASN A 123 11.38 -2.37 12.95
CA ASN A 123 11.15 -1.44 11.85
C ASN A 123 9.70 -1.47 11.37
N LEU A 124 9.13 -2.67 11.25
CA LEU A 124 7.73 -2.87 10.84
C LEU A 124 6.76 -2.28 11.86
N SER A 125 6.88 -2.65 13.15
CA SER A 125 6.01 -2.15 14.22
C SER A 125 6.17 -0.63 14.44
N TYR A 126 7.37 -0.09 14.24
CA TYR A 126 7.60 1.35 14.23
C TYR A 126 6.91 2.06 13.06
N CYS A 127 7.03 1.50 11.85
CA CYS A 127 6.34 2.01 10.67
C CYS A 127 4.82 2.05 10.86
N VAL A 128 4.23 0.93 11.31
CA VAL A 128 2.80 0.81 11.60
C VAL A 128 2.31 1.85 12.59
N LYS A 129 3.07 2.12 13.65
CA LYS A 129 2.70 3.13 14.65
C LYS A 129 2.85 4.57 14.15
N LYS A 130 3.86 4.83 13.32
CA LYS A 130 4.21 6.19 12.87
C LYS A 130 3.33 6.67 11.71
N LYS A 131 2.96 5.77 10.80
CA LYS A 131 2.21 6.07 9.58
C LYS A 131 0.72 5.78 9.78
N GLY A 132 -0.13 6.81 9.73
CA GLY A 132 -1.57 6.67 9.98
C GLY A 132 -2.29 5.73 9.01
N ASN A 133 -1.78 5.60 7.79
CA ASN A 133 -2.28 4.68 6.76
C ASN A 133 -2.10 3.19 7.11
N PHE A 134 -1.27 2.86 8.11
CA PHE A 134 -1.11 1.49 8.62
C PHE A 134 -1.74 1.29 10.00
N GLN A 135 -2.47 2.29 10.53
CA GLN A 135 -3.03 2.25 11.88
C GLN A 135 -3.96 1.04 12.12
N PHE A 136 -4.63 0.56 11.08
CA PHE A 136 -5.50 -0.63 11.16
C PHE A 136 -4.74 -1.91 11.54
N LEU A 137 -3.41 -1.94 11.37
CA LEU A 137 -2.54 -3.03 11.82
C LEU A 137 -2.05 -2.86 13.26
N GLY A 138 -2.35 -1.74 13.94
CA GLY A 138 -1.77 -1.42 15.25
C GLY A 138 -2.08 -2.45 16.34
N ASP A 139 -3.28 -3.04 16.30
CA ASP A 139 -3.69 -4.08 17.24
C ASP A 139 -3.08 -5.45 16.90
N LEU A 140 -2.75 -5.69 15.63
CA LEU A 140 -2.16 -6.94 15.14
C LEU A 140 -0.63 -6.94 15.24
N ILE A 141 0.00 -5.77 15.09
CA ILE A 141 1.45 -5.58 15.07
C ILE A 141 1.81 -4.55 16.15
N PRO A 142 1.74 -4.92 17.43
CA PRO A 142 2.06 -4.01 18.52
C PRO A 142 3.56 -3.74 18.61
N MET A 143 3.95 -2.55 19.07
CA MET A 143 5.33 -2.32 19.50
C MET A 143 5.64 -3.20 20.72
N THR A 144 6.63 -4.06 20.59
CA THR A 144 7.13 -4.86 21.70
C THR A 144 8.34 -4.19 22.33
N LYS A 145 8.60 -4.53 23.59
CA LYS A 145 9.83 -4.15 24.29
C LYS A 145 10.42 -5.41 24.89
N ASN A 146 11.75 -5.47 24.93
CA ASN A 146 12.41 -6.63 25.51
C ASN A 146 12.10 -6.74 27.01
N LEU A 147 11.68 -7.91 27.45
CA LEU A 147 11.36 -8.16 28.86
C LEU A 147 12.56 -7.92 29.78
N LYS A 148 13.78 -8.22 29.31
CA LYS A 148 15.03 -7.97 30.05
C LYS A 148 15.18 -6.49 30.41
N ASP A 149 14.91 -5.60 29.45
CA ASP A 149 15.03 -4.16 29.64
C ASP A 149 13.94 -3.66 30.60
N LEU A 150 12.71 -4.15 30.44
CA LEU A 150 11.60 -3.84 31.35
C LEU A 150 11.85 -4.29 32.79
N VAL A 151 12.51 -5.44 32.95
CA VAL A 151 12.95 -5.99 34.25
C VAL A 151 14.03 -5.11 34.86
N GLN A 152 15.05 -4.71 34.10
CA GLN A 152 16.10 -3.80 34.58
C GLN A 152 15.55 -2.43 34.98
N GLU A 153 14.55 -1.93 34.25
CA GLU A 153 13.88 -0.66 34.54
C GLU A 153 12.84 -0.77 35.69
N ASN A 154 12.69 -1.93 36.34
CA ASN A 154 11.66 -2.22 37.35
C ASN A 154 10.22 -1.90 36.88
N LYS A 155 9.97 -1.98 35.56
CA LYS A 155 8.66 -1.74 34.95
C LYS A 155 7.76 -2.97 34.94
N VAL A 156 8.25 -4.11 35.44
CA VAL A 156 7.46 -5.32 35.67
C VAL A 156 7.35 -5.54 37.16
N ARG A 157 6.12 -5.68 37.67
CA ARG A 157 5.89 -6.09 39.06
C ARG A 157 6.08 -7.60 39.16
N TYR A 158 7.05 -8.04 39.95
CA TYR A 158 7.13 -9.44 40.36
C TYR A 158 6.03 -9.69 41.40
N THR A 159 5.04 -10.49 41.05
CA THR A 159 4.23 -11.18 42.06
C THR A 159 5.05 -12.34 42.59
N THR A 160 6.03 -12.06 43.45
CA THR A 160 6.45 -13.08 44.40
C THR A 160 5.26 -13.30 45.31
N ALA A 161 4.48 -14.35 45.03
CA ALA A 161 3.58 -14.92 46.02
C ALA A 161 4.47 -15.32 47.20
N LEU A 162 4.62 -14.43 48.18
CA LEU A 162 5.11 -14.78 49.50
C LEU A 162 4.23 -15.94 49.97
N PRO A 163 4.79 -17.13 50.26
CA PRO A 163 4.01 -18.15 50.93
C PRO A 163 3.57 -17.54 52.27
N GLN A 164 2.28 -17.23 52.38
CA GLN A 164 1.64 -16.83 53.63
C GLN A 164 1.77 -18.00 54.62
N GLY A 165 2.88 -18.06 55.34
CA GLY A 165 3.17 -19.19 56.24
C GLY A 165 4.29 -18.97 57.26
N GLN A 166 4.89 -17.78 57.37
CA GLN A 166 5.89 -17.50 58.40
C GLN A 166 5.72 -16.11 59.02
N LEU A 167 4.60 -15.88 59.70
CA LEU A 167 4.49 -14.87 60.75
C LEU A 167 3.55 -15.40 61.84
N LEU A 168 4.05 -16.34 62.65
CA LEU A 168 3.56 -16.66 64.00
C LEU A 168 4.60 -17.59 64.65
N GLY A 169 5.55 -17.01 65.36
CA GLY A 169 6.63 -17.75 66.02
C GLY A 169 7.71 -16.86 66.59
N ASN A 170 7.34 -16.03 67.57
CA ASN A 170 8.04 -15.80 68.85
C ASN A 170 7.45 -14.57 69.55
#